data_AF-A0A543PTZ2-F1
#
_entry.id   AF-A0A543PTZ2-F1
#
_cell.length_a   1.000
_cell.length_b   1.000
_cell.length_c   1.000
_cell.angle_alpha   90.00
_cell.angle_beta   90.00
_cell.angle_gamma   90.00
#
_symmetry.space_group_name_H-M   'P 1'
#
loop_
_entity.id
_entity.type
_entity.pdbx_description
1 polymer ?
#
loop_
_entity_poly.entity_id
_entity_poly.type
_entity_poly.pdbx_seq_one_letter_code
_entity_poly.pdbx_strand_id
1 'polypeptide(L)'
;MLDTVFGLPVHPLIVHATTVIVPAAAVAVLLAAVWPRFRRWARWLPLGLAGAALVLTPLSTESGESLERRVEHSDLIETHSQLAEGLLPWVVGLFVAAVLLAVVMRRERAVAALSVSRAADGADGADGADGADGASAPRGAFSPARGTARLPRALLVGTAVLGIVAAAGTTVQVVRIGHSGAQAAWSDAVSQSPAPPASGGDGDGDGS
;
A
#
# COMPACT_ATOMS: atom_id res chain seq x y z
N MET A 1 -23.11 -14.86 9.96
CA MET A 1 -23.39 -13.99 11.13
C MET A 1 -22.65 -12.64 11.06
N LEU A 2 -21.64 -12.46 10.19
CA LEU A 2 -21.06 -11.13 9.87
C LEU A 2 -21.59 -10.66 8.51
N ASP A 3 -22.89 -10.81 8.26
CA ASP A 3 -23.42 -10.74 6.90
C ASP A 3 -23.94 -9.32 6.59
N THR A 4 -24.21 -8.52 7.64
CA THR A 4 -24.66 -7.13 7.54
C THR A 4 -24.00 -6.24 8.60
N VAL A 5 -23.43 -5.12 8.17
CA VAL A 5 -22.93 -4.03 9.04
C VAL A 5 -23.66 -2.76 8.62
N PHE A 6 -24.33 -2.10 9.58
CA PHE A 6 -25.25 -0.96 9.32
C PHE A 6 -26.41 -1.27 8.35
N GLY A 7 -26.86 -2.53 8.27
CA GLY A 7 -27.97 -2.94 7.40
C GLY A 7 -27.61 -3.13 5.92
N LEU A 8 -26.33 -2.94 5.56
CA LEU A 8 -25.82 -3.18 4.21
C LEU A 8 -25.00 -4.48 4.16
N PRO A 9 -25.00 -5.20 3.01
CA PRO A 9 -24.14 -6.36 2.84
C PRO A 9 -22.69 -5.97 3.12
N VAL A 10 -22.01 -6.75 3.97
CA VAL A 10 -20.62 -6.46 4.38
C VAL A 10 -19.66 -6.50 3.18
N HIS A 11 -19.98 -7.33 2.17
CA HIS A 11 -19.14 -7.57 1.01
C HIS A 11 -18.80 -6.28 0.21
N PRO A 12 -19.77 -5.49 -0.30
CA PRO A 12 -19.48 -4.19 -0.94
C PRO A 12 -18.70 -3.20 -0.08
N LEU A 13 -18.92 -3.19 1.24
CA LEU A 13 -18.20 -2.28 2.14
C LEU A 13 -16.71 -2.65 2.25
N ILE A 14 -16.39 -3.94 2.37
CA ILE A 14 -15.00 -4.42 2.39
C ILE A 14 -14.35 -4.10 1.03
N VAL A 15 -15.01 -4.42 -0.08
CA VAL A 15 -14.50 -4.12 -1.43
C VAL A 15 -14.28 -2.62 -1.64
N HIS A 16 -15.21 -1.77 -1.18
CA HIS A 16 -15.05 -0.32 -1.28
C HIS A 16 -13.87 0.18 -0.45
N ALA A 17 -13.71 -0.32 0.78
CA ALA A 17 -12.57 0.02 1.61
C ALA A 17 -11.25 -0.40 0.96
N THR A 18 -11.17 -1.62 0.41
CA THR A 18 -9.97 -2.13 -0.29
C THR A 18 -9.64 -1.28 -1.52
N THR A 19 -10.64 -0.98 -2.36
CA THR A 19 -10.47 -0.20 -3.59
C THR A 19 -10.06 1.26 -3.34
N VAL A 20 -10.32 1.82 -2.17
CA VAL A 20 -9.85 3.16 -1.78
C VAL A 20 -8.48 3.09 -1.08
N ILE A 21 -8.31 2.15 -0.14
CA ILE A 21 -7.09 2.06 0.67
C ILE A 21 -5.88 1.59 -0.14
N VAL A 22 -6.04 0.65 -1.06
CA VAL A 22 -4.92 0.14 -1.87
C VAL A 22 -4.31 1.24 -2.76
N PRO A 23 -5.08 2.00 -3.56
CA PRO A 23 -4.53 3.13 -4.31
C PRO A 23 -3.99 4.25 -3.41
N ALA A 24 -4.67 4.55 -2.30
CA ALA A 24 -4.18 5.54 -1.34
C ALA A 24 -2.83 5.12 -0.74
N ALA A 25 -2.64 3.84 -0.42
CA ALA A 25 -1.37 3.29 0.05
C ALA A 25 -0.28 3.43 -1.02
N ALA A 26 -0.59 3.08 -2.28
CA ALA A 26 0.34 3.21 -3.40
C ALA A 26 0.82 4.67 -3.58
N VAL A 27 -0.12 5.63 -3.57
CA VAL A 27 0.21 7.07 -3.67
C VAL A 27 1.00 7.54 -2.45
N ALA A 28 0.62 7.12 -1.24
CA ALA A 28 1.33 7.50 -0.03
C ALA A 28 2.78 6.98 -0.02
N VAL A 29 3.00 5.74 -0.44
CA VAL A 29 4.35 5.14 -0.58
C VAL A 29 5.15 5.86 -1.66
N LEU A 30 4.55 6.16 -2.81
CA LEU A 30 5.21 6.88 -3.90
C LEU A 30 5.61 8.31 -3.48
N LEU A 31 4.70 9.06 -2.85
CA LEU A 31 4.99 10.39 -2.31
C LEU A 31 6.06 10.34 -1.23
N ALA A 32 6.02 9.33 -0.36
CA ALA A 32 7.07 9.13 0.65
C ALA A 32 8.42 8.79 0.01
N ALA A 33 8.46 8.05 -1.09
CA ALA A 33 9.70 7.73 -1.80
C ALA A 33 10.32 8.96 -2.48
N VAL A 34 9.50 9.76 -3.18
CA VAL A 34 9.97 10.86 -4.04
C VAL A 34 10.11 12.19 -3.27
N TRP A 35 9.30 12.43 -2.23
CA TRP A 35 9.22 13.74 -1.55
C TRP A 35 9.74 13.70 -0.10
N PRO A 36 11.02 14.07 0.17
CA PRO A 36 11.62 14.12 1.52
C PRO A 36 10.86 14.98 2.53
N ARG A 37 10.33 16.11 2.09
CA ARG A 37 9.56 17.05 2.93
C ARG A 37 8.16 16.54 3.33
N PHE A 38 7.60 15.55 2.62
CA PHE A 38 6.33 14.90 2.98
C PHE A 38 6.54 13.82 4.05
N ARG A 39 7.69 13.10 4.01
CA ARG A 39 8.08 12.04 4.97
C ARG A 39 8.07 12.46 6.44
N ARG A 40 8.28 13.75 6.73
CA ARG A 40 8.31 14.27 8.11
C ARG A 40 6.93 14.32 8.76
N TRP A 41 5.86 14.55 7.99
CA TRP A 41 4.47 14.60 8.47
C TRP A 41 3.76 13.25 8.28
N ALA A 42 3.89 12.62 7.11
CA ALA A 42 3.27 11.34 6.77
C ALA A 42 4.00 10.13 7.38
N ARG A 43 4.44 10.22 8.64
CA ARG A 43 5.44 9.31 9.22
C ARG A 43 4.92 7.89 9.46
N TRP A 44 3.64 7.76 9.76
CA TRP A 44 2.94 6.49 9.98
C TRP A 44 1.89 6.20 8.91
N LEU A 45 1.52 7.20 8.11
CA LEU A 45 0.43 7.11 7.15
C LEU A 45 0.69 6.05 6.06
N PRO A 46 1.86 6.01 5.37
CA PRO A 46 2.12 4.98 4.35
C PRO A 46 2.16 3.57 4.95
N LEU A 47 2.70 3.42 6.16
CA LEU A 47 2.77 2.12 6.83
C LEU A 47 1.38 1.66 7.28
N GLY A 48 0.57 2.57 7.83
CA GLY A 48 -0.80 2.29 8.23
C GLY A 48 -1.68 1.95 7.04
N LEU A 49 -1.59 2.71 5.95
CA LEU A 49 -2.34 2.45 4.71
C LEU A 49 -1.90 1.15 4.04
N ALA A 50 -0.60 0.89 3.94
CA ALA A 50 -0.11 -0.36 3.34
C ALA A 50 -0.43 -1.57 4.22
N GLY A 51 -0.39 -1.44 5.56
CA GLY A 51 -0.80 -2.49 6.47
C GLY A 51 -2.32 -2.75 6.40
N ALA A 52 -3.12 -1.70 6.34
CA ALA A 52 -4.56 -1.82 6.12
C ALA A 52 -4.86 -2.48 4.77
N ALA A 53 -4.21 -2.06 3.68
CA ALA A 53 -4.32 -2.69 2.37
C ALA A 53 -3.99 -4.20 2.42
N LEU A 54 -2.91 -4.56 3.13
CA LEU A 54 -2.48 -5.95 3.27
C LEU A 54 -3.50 -6.83 4.01
N VAL A 55 -4.22 -6.27 4.98
CA VAL A 55 -5.29 -6.98 5.71
C VAL A 55 -6.61 -6.99 4.95
N LEU A 56 -6.97 -5.87 4.32
CA LEU A 56 -8.24 -5.73 3.60
C LEU A 56 -8.30 -6.56 2.32
N THR A 57 -7.16 -6.74 1.63
CA THR A 57 -7.10 -7.51 0.39
C THR A 57 -7.60 -8.96 0.56
N PRO A 58 -7.05 -9.79 1.46
CA PRO A 58 -7.53 -11.16 1.66
C PRO A 58 -8.97 -11.20 2.18
N LEU A 59 -9.36 -10.25 3.03
CA LEU A 59 -10.76 -10.15 3.49
C LEU A 59 -11.74 -9.89 2.33
N SER A 60 -11.32 -9.09 1.34
CA SER A 60 -12.10 -8.88 0.11
C SER A 60 -12.23 -10.17 -0.70
N THR A 61 -11.14 -10.93 -0.85
CA THR A 61 -11.12 -12.20 -1.60
C THR A 61 -12.01 -13.26 -0.95
N GLU A 62 -11.81 -13.52 0.36
CA GLU A 62 -12.60 -14.48 1.13
C GLU A 62 -14.11 -14.12 1.10
N SER A 63 -14.41 -12.81 1.12
CA SER A 63 -15.78 -12.33 1.03
C SER A 63 -16.40 -12.57 -0.36
N GLY A 64 -15.61 -12.51 -1.43
CA GLY A 64 -16.04 -12.82 -2.81
C GLY A 64 -16.34 -14.29 -3.03
N GLU A 65 -15.46 -15.18 -2.57
CA GLU A 65 -15.64 -16.64 -2.66
C GLU A 65 -16.90 -17.14 -1.90
N SER A 66 -17.31 -16.43 -0.85
CA SER A 66 -18.58 -16.70 -0.15
C SER A 66 -19.80 -16.43 -1.03
N LEU A 67 -19.70 -15.48 -1.95
CA LEU A 67 -20.79 -15.03 -2.82
C LEU A 67 -20.87 -15.85 -4.11
N GLU A 68 -19.72 -16.21 -4.69
CA GLU A 68 -19.61 -17.08 -5.87
C GLU A 68 -20.36 -18.40 -5.70
N ARG A 69 -20.34 -18.98 -4.49
CA ARG A 69 -21.11 -20.19 -4.15
C ARG A 69 -22.64 -20.05 -4.26
N ARG A 70 -23.15 -18.83 -4.44
CA ARG A 70 -24.60 -18.52 -4.52
C ARG A 70 -25.02 -17.91 -5.87
N VAL A 71 -24.09 -17.61 -6.77
CA VAL A 71 -24.35 -16.93 -8.06
C VAL A 71 -24.00 -17.89 -9.20
N GLU A 72 -24.78 -17.88 -10.29
CA GLU A 72 -24.51 -18.72 -11.48
C GLU A 72 -23.12 -18.41 -12.05
N HIS A 73 -22.36 -19.47 -12.36
CA HIS A 73 -20.98 -19.35 -12.82
C HIS A 73 -20.95 -18.80 -14.24
N SER A 74 -20.21 -17.71 -14.46
CA SER A 74 -19.89 -17.18 -15.79
C SER A 74 -18.37 -17.04 -15.95
N ASP A 75 -17.85 -17.27 -17.16
CA ASP A 75 -16.41 -17.19 -17.47
C ASP A 75 -15.79 -15.81 -17.14
N LEU A 76 -16.63 -14.77 -17.07
CA LEU A 76 -16.25 -13.41 -16.68
C LEU A 76 -16.01 -13.27 -15.17
N ILE A 77 -16.76 -13.99 -14.32
CA ILE A 77 -16.58 -13.98 -12.85
C ILE A 77 -15.27 -14.69 -12.47
N GLU A 78 -14.97 -15.82 -13.10
CA GLU A 78 -13.71 -16.57 -12.93
C GLU A 78 -12.49 -15.69 -13.26
N THR A 79 -12.56 -14.94 -14.37
CA THR A 79 -11.48 -14.02 -14.78
C THR A 79 -11.28 -12.88 -13.79
N HIS A 80 -12.36 -12.35 -13.20
CA HIS A 80 -12.29 -11.29 -12.19
C HIS A 80 -11.63 -11.80 -10.89
N SER A 81 -11.95 -13.04 -10.48
CA SER A 81 -11.37 -13.68 -9.29
C SER A 81 -9.86 -13.87 -9.43
N GLN A 82 -9.39 -14.41 -10.56
CA GLN A 82 -7.95 -14.59 -10.82
C GLN A 82 -7.16 -13.27 -10.83
N LEU A 83 -7.75 -12.20 -11.37
CA LEU A 83 -7.12 -10.87 -11.37
C LEU A 83 -7.01 -10.28 -9.96
N ALA A 84 -8.02 -10.51 -9.11
CA ALA A 84 -8.04 -10.08 -7.72
C ALA A 84 -6.97 -10.80 -6.89
N GLU A 85 -6.83 -12.12 -7.08
CA GLU A 85 -5.79 -12.92 -6.42
C GLU A 85 -4.37 -12.45 -6.79
N GLY A 86 -4.18 -12.03 -8.04
CA GLY A 86 -2.93 -11.43 -8.52
C GLY A 86 -2.56 -10.07 -7.89
N LEU A 87 -3.45 -9.40 -7.13
CA LEU A 87 -3.16 -8.11 -6.47
C LEU A 87 -2.27 -8.29 -5.22
N LEU A 88 -2.43 -9.39 -4.50
CA LEU A 88 -1.80 -9.68 -3.22
C LEU A 88 -0.26 -9.50 -3.22
N PRO A 89 0.51 -10.06 -4.18
CA PRO A 89 1.96 -9.87 -4.23
C PRO A 89 2.38 -8.41 -4.40
N TRP A 90 1.59 -7.59 -5.12
CA TRP A 90 1.88 -6.17 -5.28
C TRP A 90 1.62 -5.38 -4.00
N VAL A 91 0.55 -5.71 -3.28
CA VAL A 91 0.25 -5.11 -1.96
C VAL A 91 1.32 -5.48 -0.93
N VAL A 92 1.82 -6.72 -0.95
CA VAL A 92 2.98 -7.13 -0.15
C VAL A 92 4.21 -6.29 -0.51
N GLY A 93 4.47 -6.10 -1.80
CA GLY A 93 5.55 -5.23 -2.28
C GLY A 93 5.44 -3.78 -1.76
N LEU A 94 4.24 -3.20 -1.78
CA LEU A 94 3.96 -1.89 -1.20
C LEU A 94 4.21 -1.85 0.30
N PHE A 95 3.77 -2.87 1.04
CA PHE A 95 3.99 -2.96 2.48
C PHE A 95 5.49 -3.07 2.82
N VAL A 96 6.23 -3.90 2.10
CA VAL A 96 7.69 -4.02 2.25
C VAL A 96 8.37 -2.68 1.97
N ALA A 97 8.00 -1.99 0.89
CA ALA A 97 8.52 -0.65 0.60
C ALA A 97 8.21 0.35 1.72
N ALA A 98 6.99 0.34 2.25
CA ALA A 98 6.59 1.19 3.38
C ALA A 98 7.39 0.90 4.65
N VAL A 99 7.63 -0.37 4.98
CA VAL A 99 8.46 -0.79 6.12
C VAL A 99 9.90 -0.35 5.93
N LEU A 100 10.48 -0.56 4.75
CA LEU A 100 11.87 -0.15 4.46
C LEU A 100 12.04 1.37 4.61
N LEU A 101 11.10 2.16 4.09
CA LEU A 101 11.07 3.62 4.28
C LEU A 101 10.99 3.99 5.76
N ALA A 102 10.14 3.31 6.55
CA ALA A 102 10.01 3.55 7.98
C ALA A 102 11.31 3.21 8.75
N VAL A 103 11.99 2.12 8.40
CA VAL A 103 13.25 1.70 9.01
C VAL A 103 14.37 2.70 8.68
N VAL A 104 14.51 3.10 7.42
CA VAL A 104 15.44 4.14 6.97
C VAL A 104 15.27 5.41 7.80
N MET A 105 14.03 5.87 7.95
CA MET A 105 13.72 7.08 8.71
C MET A 105 13.98 6.97 10.21
N ARG A 106 13.74 5.80 10.82
CA ARG A 106 14.07 5.58 12.24
C ARG A 106 15.59 5.63 12.47
N ARG A 107 16.38 5.09 11.55
CA ARG A 107 17.85 5.11 11.62
C ARG A 107 18.42 6.53 11.53
N GLU A 108 17.91 7.37 10.62
CA GLU A 108 18.34 8.77 10.51
C GLU A 108 18.12 9.56 11.82
N ARG A 109 17.00 9.33 12.51
CA ARG A 109 16.72 9.98 13.81
C ARG A 109 17.57 9.46 14.94
N ALA A 110 17.80 8.14 14.98
CA ALA A 110 18.64 7.53 16.01
C ALA A 110 20.08 8.04 15.90
N VAL A 111 20.62 8.15 14.68
CA VAL A 111 21.96 8.71 14.43
C VAL A 111 22.03 10.18 14.84
N ALA A 112 21.00 10.98 14.52
CA ALA A 112 20.93 12.37 14.96
C ALA A 112 20.89 12.51 16.49
N ALA A 113 20.07 11.71 17.18
CA ALA A 113 19.98 11.71 18.64
C ALA A 113 21.32 11.32 19.32
N LEU A 114 22.01 10.29 18.79
CA LEU A 114 23.33 9.88 19.28
C LEU A 114 24.39 10.95 19.06
N SER A 115 24.31 11.73 17.97
CA SER A 115 25.23 12.84 17.74
C SER A 115 25.04 14.00 18.72
N VAL A 116 23.79 14.28 19.12
CA VAL A 116 23.47 15.31 20.12
C VAL A 116 23.91 14.88 21.51
N SER A 117 23.66 13.62 21.92
CA SER A 117 24.12 13.08 23.21
C SER A 117 25.64 13.17 23.34
N ARG A 118 26.38 12.76 22.31
CA ARG A 118 27.85 12.84 22.30
C ARG A 118 28.36 14.29 22.36
N ALA A 119 27.67 15.23 21.74
CA ALA A 119 28.04 16.64 21.80
C ALA A 119 27.81 17.24 23.20
N ALA A 120 26.75 16.81 23.89
CA ALA A 120 26.49 17.17 25.29
C ALA A 120 27.54 16.56 26.23
N ASP A 121 27.84 15.27 26.11
CA ASP A 121 28.87 14.60 26.92
C ASP A 121 30.27 15.26 26.77
N GLY A 122 30.59 15.77 25.58
CA GLY A 122 31.84 16.47 25.31
C GLY A 122 31.91 17.90 25.85
N ALA A 123 30.77 18.57 26.05
CA ALA A 123 30.70 19.89 26.66
C ALA A 123 30.85 19.79 28.19
N ASP A 124 30.19 18.82 28.82
CA ASP A 124 30.30 18.57 30.27
C ASP A 124 31.72 18.15 30.69
N GLY A 125 32.45 17.46 29.80
CA GLY A 125 33.86 17.09 30.04
C GLY A 125 34.87 18.24 29.91
N ALA A 126 34.49 19.37 29.31
CA ALA A 126 35.36 20.54 29.16
C ALA A 126 35.36 21.44 30.41
N ASP A 127 34.23 21.52 31.13
CA ASP A 127 34.09 22.32 32.34
C ASP A 127 34.74 21.69 33.60
N GLY A 128 35.19 20.43 33.50
CA GLY A 128 35.89 19.71 34.58
C GLY A 128 37.42 19.73 34.49
N ALA A 129 38.02 20.46 33.53
CA ALA A 129 39.47 20.46 33.28
C ALA A 129 40.26 21.53 34.07
N ASP A 130 39.61 22.28 34.96
CA ASP A 130 40.26 23.25 35.84
C ASP A 130 40.69 22.56 37.16
N GLY A 131 41.75 21.76 37.11
CA GLY A 131 42.44 21.30 38.31
C GLY A 131 43.11 19.94 38.23
N ALA A 132 44.25 19.84 37.53
CA ALA A 132 45.26 18.83 37.85
C ALA A 132 46.63 19.23 37.28
N ASP A 133 47.52 19.64 38.16
CA ASP A 133 48.95 19.81 37.88
C ASP A 133 49.59 18.45 37.56
N GLY A 134 50.38 18.43 36.48
CA GLY A 134 51.59 17.63 36.32
C GLY A 134 51.50 16.10 36.40
N ALA A 135 51.16 15.44 35.29
CA ALA A 135 51.78 14.15 34.94
C ALA A 135 51.58 13.85 33.45
N SER A 136 52.70 13.65 32.75
CA SER A 136 52.78 13.14 31.39
C SER A 136 52.09 11.76 31.27
N ALA A 137 50.96 11.71 30.57
CA ALA A 137 50.25 10.49 30.16
C ALA A 137 49.82 10.62 28.67
N PRO A 138 49.70 9.49 27.95
CA PRO A 138 50.10 9.38 26.55
C PRO A 138 49.20 10.15 25.59
N ARG A 139 49.82 10.80 24.59
CA ARG A 139 49.17 11.24 23.34
C ARG A 139 48.76 10.01 22.53
N GLY A 140 47.71 9.36 22.97
CA GLY A 140 47.06 8.24 22.31
C GLY A 140 45.57 8.52 22.21
N ALA A 141 45.20 9.72 21.75
CA ALA A 141 43.84 10.00 21.33
C ALA A 141 43.56 9.18 20.06
N PHE A 142 43.25 7.89 20.24
CA PHE A 142 42.40 7.19 19.28
C PHE A 142 41.08 7.97 19.27
N SER A 143 40.95 8.94 18.38
CA SER A 143 39.64 9.30 17.88
C SER A 143 39.18 8.10 17.06
N PRO A 144 38.23 7.26 17.53
CA PRO A 144 37.60 6.37 16.59
C PRO A 144 36.88 7.28 15.60
N ALA A 145 37.45 7.43 14.41
CA ALA A 145 36.72 7.81 13.22
C ALA A 145 35.71 6.68 12.93
N ARG A 146 34.73 6.48 13.82
CA ARG A 146 33.56 5.67 13.54
C ARG A 146 32.68 6.56 12.71
N GLY A 147 32.88 6.45 11.39
CA GLY A 147 32.12 7.15 10.38
C GLY A 147 30.65 7.14 10.77
N THR A 148 30.05 8.33 10.79
CA THR A 148 28.59 8.45 10.83
C THR A 148 28.08 7.55 9.71
N ALA A 149 27.43 6.44 10.06
CA ALA A 149 26.95 5.46 9.10
C ALA A 149 25.82 6.11 8.32
N ARG A 150 26.16 6.97 7.36
CA ARG A 150 25.25 7.47 6.35
C ARG A 150 24.71 6.22 5.66
N LEU A 151 23.39 6.08 5.61
CA LEU A 151 22.78 4.98 4.87
C LEU A 151 23.36 4.99 3.44
N PRO A 152 23.82 3.84 2.93
CA PRO A 152 24.40 3.80 1.60
C PRO A 152 23.35 4.31 0.61
N ARG A 153 23.72 5.28 -0.25
CA ARG A 153 22.78 5.86 -1.24
C ARG A 153 22.06 4.80 -2.06
N ALA A 154 22.72 3.68 -2.32
CA ALA A 154 22.14 2.51 -3.00
C ALA A 154 20.89 1.95 -2.28
N LEU A 155 20.85 1.95 -0.95
CA LEU A 155 19.69 1.47 -0.19
C LEU A 155 18.51 2.44 -0.30
N LEU A 156 18.78 3.76 -0.29
CA LEU A 156 17.75 4.77 -0.50
C LEU A 156 17.17 4.69 -1.92
N VAL A 157 18.03 4.58 -2.92
CA VAL A 157 17.62 4.42 -4.33
C VAL A 157 16.87 3.12 -4.51
N GLY A 158 17.38 2.00 -3.98
CA GLY A 158 16.72 0.69 -4.05
C GLY A 158 15.33 0.71 -3.42
N THR A 159 15.16 1.34 -2.26
CA THR A 159 13.85 1.50 -1.62
C THR A 159 12.90 2.33 -2.46
N ALA A 160 13.39 3.42 -3.08
CA ALA A 160 12.58 4.25 -3.95
C ALA A 160 12.14 3.52 -5.22
N VAL A 161 13.06 2.78 -5.87
CA VAL A 161 12.77 1.95 -7.04
C VAL A 161 11.74 0.89 -6.69
N LEU A 162 11.89 0.19 -5.56
CA LEU A 162 10.92 -0.80 -5.11
C LEU A 162 9.52 -0.19 -4.93
N GLY A 163 9.43 0.97 -4.27
CA GLY A 163 8.17 1.68 -4.09
C GLY A 163 7.51 2.09 -5.42
N ILE A 164 8.30 2.56 -6.40
CA ILE A 164 7.81 2.92 -7.73
C ILE A 164 7.28 1.68 -8.46
N VAL A 165 8.03 0.58 -8.47
CA VAL A 165 7.63 -0.68 -9.14
C VAL A 165 6.35 -1.23 -8.52
N ALA A 166 6.27 -1.28 -7.18
CA ALA A 166 5.09 -1.75 -6.47
C ALA A 166 3.87 -0.85 -6.74
N ALA A 167 4.03 0.47 -6.76
CA ALA A 167 2.96 1.41 -7.08
C ALA A 167 2.46 1.26 -8.53
N ALA A 168 3.37 1.10 -9.49
CA ALA A 168 3.03 0.87 -10.88
C ALA A 168 2.24 -0.43 -11.07
N GLY A 169 2.73 -1.55 -10.52
CA GLY A 169 2.05 -2.84 -10.61
C GLY A 169 0.67 -2.84 -9.94
N THR A 170 0.56 -2.19 -8.77
CA THR A 170 -0.73 -1.99 -8.09
C THR A 170 -1.71 -1.21 -8.96
N THR A 171 -1.26 -0.12 -9.58
CA THR A 171 -2.11 0.71 -10.46
C THR A 171 -2.61 -0.09 -11.66
N VAL A 172 -1.73 -0.87 -12.30
CA VAL A 172 -2.10 -1.74 -13.43
C VAL A 172 -3.15 -2.77 -13.02
N GLN A 173 -2.98 -3.44 -11.87
CA GLN A 173 -3.98 -4.40 -11.41
C GLN A 173 -5.31 -3.76 -11.04
N VAL A 174 -5.31 -2.61 -10.37
CA VAL A 174 -6.55 -1.88 -10.06
C VAL A 174 -7.32 -1.54 -11.34
N VAL A 175 -6.63 -1.08 -12.39
CA VAL A 175 -7.27 -0.78 -13.69
C VAL A 175 -7.83 -2.05 -14.34
N ARG A 176 -7.07 -3.16 -14.33
CA ARG A 176 -7.52 -4.42 -14.93
C ARG A 176 -8.72 -5.02 -14.19
N ILE A 177 -8.70 -5.00 -12.86
CA ILE A 177 -9.82 -5.44 -11.99
C ILE A 177 -11.06 -4.57 -12.24
N GLY A 178 -10.88 -3.25 -12.36
CA GLY A 178 -11.98 -2.32 -12.66
C GLY A 178 -12.59 -2.55 -14.04
N HIS A 179 -11.77 -2.80 -15.05
CA HIS A 179 -12.24 -3.07 -16.40
C HIS A 179 -13.03 -4.38 -16.50
N SER A 180 -12.53 -5.47 -15.89
CA SER A 180 -13.25 -6.76 -15.88
C SER A 180 -14.56 -6.66 -15.08
N GLY A 181 -14.56 -5.95 -13.95
CA GLY A 181 -15.77 -5.72 -13.16
C GLY A 181 -16.82 -4.92 -13.92
N ALA A 182 -16.42 -3.89 -14.67
CA ALA A 182 -17.33 -3.15 -15.53
C ALA A 182 -17.92 -4.05 -16.63
N GLN A 183 -17.09 -4.85 -17.32
CA GLN A 183 -17.59 -5.77 -18.36
C GLN A 183 -18.64 -6.74 -17.82
N ALA A 184 -18.43 -7.32 -16.64
CA ALA A 184 -19.39 -8.21 -15.99
C ALA A 184 -20.73 -7.50 -15.73
N ALA A 185 -20.70 -6.33 -15.08
CA ALA A 185 -21.93 -5.60 -14.74
C ALA A 185 -22.74 -5.15 -15.97
N TRP A 186 -22.05 -4.76 -17.06
CA TRP A 186 -22.71 -4.27 -18.27
C TRP A 186 -23.18 -5.40 -19.19
N SER A 187 -22.48 -6.53 -19.27
CA SER A 187 -22.91 -7.69 -20.08
C SER A 187 -24.19 -8.35 -19.55
N ASP A 188 -24.33 -8.43 -18.22
CA ASP A 188 -25.57 -8.89 -17.58
C ASP A 188 -26.75 -7.94 -17.85
N ALA A 189 -26.53 -6.63 -17.76
CA ALA A 189 -27.58 -5.63 -18.02
C ALA A 189 -28.10 -5.68 -19.47
N VAL A 190 -27.22 -5.94 -20.43
CA VAL A 190 -27.60 -6.14 -21.84
C VAL A 190 -28.39 -7.45 -22.01
N SER A 191 -27.99 -8.51 -21.32
CA SER A 191 -28.64 -9.83 -21.40
C SER A 191 -30.03 -9.84 -20.75
N GLN A 192 -30.27 -8.97 -19.76
CA GLN A 192 -31.55 -8.82 -19.07
C GLN A 192 -32.51 -7.81 -19.74
N SER A 193 -32.10 -7.13 -20.83
CA SER A 193 -32.98 -6.20 -21.54
C SER A 193 -34.11 -6.97 -22.25
N PRO A 194 -35.40 -6.73 -21.90
CA PRO A 194 -36.51 -7.45 -22.50
C PRO A 194 -36.54 -7.24 -24.01
N ALA A 195 -36.72 -8.32 -24.78
CA ALA A 195 -36.92 -8.21 -26.22
C ALA A 195 -38.11 -7.26 -26.51
N PRO A 196 -37.99 -6.35 -27.49
CA PRO A 196 -39.09 -5.46 -27.84
C PRO A 196 -40.33 -6.31 -28.17
N PRO A 197 -41.54 -5.88 -27.76
CA PRO A 197 -42.74 -6.64 -28.02
C PRO A 197 -42.81 -6.93 -29.52
N ALA A 198 -42.97 -8.21 -29.88
CA ALA A 198 -43.14 -8.62 -31.26
C ALA A 198 -44.24 -7.75 -31.85
N SER A 199 -43.89 -6.90 -32.81
CA SER A 199 -44.88 -6.14 -33.58
C SER A 199 -45.82 -7.17 -34.17
N GLY A 200 -47.06 -7.18 -33.68
CA GLY A 200 -48.12 -8.05 -34.18
C GLY A 200 -48.15 -7.91 -35.69
N GLY A 201 -47.92 -9.02 -36.39
CA GLY A 201 -48.16 -9.10 -37.81
C GLY A 201 -49.64 -8.83 -38.02
N ASP A 202 -49.94 -7.64 -38.54
CA ASP A 202 -51.26 -7.24 -38.98
C ASP A 202 -51.77 -8.24 -40.02
N GLY A 203 -53.09 -8.49 -39.95
CA GLY A 203 -53.74 -9.61 -40.59
C GLY A 203 -53.70 -9.60 -42.11
N ASP A 204 -53.36 -10.75 -42.67
CA ASP A 204 -53.75 -11.10 -44.02
C ASP A 204 -54.97 -12.01 -43.91
N GLY A 205 -56.15 -11.41 -44.09
CA GLY A 205 -57.39 -12.15 -44.27
C GLY A 205 -57.45 -12.73 -45.68
N ASP A 206 -57.49 -14.05 -45.79
CA ASP A 206 -57.87 -14.77 -46.98
C ASP A 206 -59.31 -15.28 -46.85
N GLY A 207 -60.24 -14.36 -47.10
CA GLY A 207 -61.57 -14.74 -47.55
C GLY A 207 -61.52 -15.06 -49.05
N SER A 208 -61.80 -16.31 -49.42
CA SER A 208 -62.64 -16.76 -50.56
C SER A 208 -62.50 -18.26 -50.77
#